data_AF-A0A1G7IEM1-F1
#
_entry.id   AF-A0A1G7IEM1-F1
#
_cell.length_a   1.000
_cell.length_b   1.000
_cell.length_c   1.000
_cell.angle_alpha   90.00
_cell.angle_beta   90.00
_cell.angle_gamma   90.00
#
_symmetry.space_group_name_H-M   'P 1'
#
loop_
_entity.id
_entity.type
_entity.pdbx_description
1 polymer ?
#
loop_
_entity_poly.entity_id
_entity_poly.type
_entity_poly.pdbx_seq_one_letter_code
_entity_poly.pdbx_strand_id
1 'polypeptide(L)'
;MKVMKYVFMTLATLLIASPVFAQTGADASSKGLFYIAAGIGMALAAGLCGLAQGKATASAAEAVARNPGARPAIFTFLILGLAFIESLALFTFVIIFLKVA
;
A
#
# COMPACT_ATOMS: atom_id res chain seq x y z
N MET A 1 10.79 29.86 1.08
CA MET A 1 11.03 28.52 1.69
C MET A 1 10.35 27.37 0.95
N LYS A 2 9.08 27.46 0.53
CA LYS A 2 8.39 26.37 -0.20
C LYS A 2 9.08 25.98 -1.50
N VAL A 3 9.51 26.96 -2.30
CA VAL A 3 10.21 26.74 -3.59
C VAL A 3 11.56 26.03 -3.41
N MET A 4 12.37 26.46 -2.43
CA MET A 4 13.63 25.77 -2.08
C MET A 4 13.41 24.32 -1.63
N LYS A 5 12.32 24.03 -0.89
CA LYS A 5 11.96 22.66 -0.50
C LYS A 5 11.58 21.80 -1.71
N TYR A 6 10.86 22.35 -2.69
CA TYR A 6 10.53 21.63 -3.92
C TYR A 6 11.77 21.36 -4.77
N VAL A 7 12.67 22.34 -4.92
CA VAL A 7 13.94 22.17 -5.63
C VAL A 7 14.82 21.09 -4.99
N PHE A 8 14.87 21.06 -3.66
CA PHE A 8 15.62 20.03 -2.93
C PHE A 8 15.01 18.63 -3.09
N MET A 9 13.67 18.48 -3.04
CA MET A 9 13.00 17.19 -3.31
C MET A 9 13.20 16.71 -4.75
N THR A 10 13.15 17.61 -5.74
CA THR A 10 13.39 17.24 -7.15
C THR A 10 14.85 16.86 -7.39
N LEU A 11 15.80 17.51 -6.71
CA LEU A 11 17.22 17.15 -6.83
C LEU A 11 17.55 15.82 -6.13
N ALA A 12 16.96 15.57 -4.96
CA ALA A 12 17.12 14.31 -4.24
C ALA A 12 16.56 13.12 -5.05
N THR A 13 15.42 13.30 -5.72
CA THR A 13 14.83 12.27 -6.58
C THR A 13 15.67 11.99 -7.83
N LEU A 14 16.30 13.01 -8.42
CA LEU A 14 17.25 12.83 -9.53
C LEU A 14 18.52 12.07 -9.12
N LEU A 15 19.05 12.30 -7.92
CA LEU A 15 20.25 11.60 -7.42
C LEU A 15 19.98 10.11 -7.14
N ILE A 16 18.77 9.76 -6.68
CA ILE A 16 18.34 8.37 -6.44
C ILE A 16 18.09 7.62 -7.75
N ALA A 17 17.93 8.32 -8.89
CA ALA A 17 17.75 7.73 -10.21
C ALA A 17 19.06 7.27 -10.88
N SER A 18 20.22 7.73 -10.40
CA SER A 18 21.56 7.35 -10.88
C SER A 18 21.79 5.83 -11.09
N PRO A 19 21.32 4.91 -10.22
CA PRO A 19 21.47 3.47 -10.44
C PRO A 19 20.69 2.91 -11.64
N VAL A 20 19.74 3.64 -12.23
CA VAL A 20 18.92 3.13 -13.36
C VAL A 20 19.71 3.01 -14.67
N PHE A 21 20.83 3.74 -14.81
CA PHE A 21 21.69 3.73 -16.00
C PHE A 21 22.99 2.93 -15.81
N ALA A 22 23.23 2.36 -14.63
CA ALA A 22 24.47 1.63 -14.30
C ALA A 22 24.39 0.12 -14.58
N GLN A 23 23.31 -0.38 -15.18
CA GLN A 23 23.12 -1.81 -15.45
C GLN A 23 23.84 -2.24 -16.73
N THR A 24 25.16 -2.46 -16.64
CA THR A 24 25.92 -3.20 -17.66
C THR A 24 26.07 -4.65 -17.20
N GLY A 25 25.50 -5.58 -17.96
CA GLY A 25 25.75 -7.02 -17.80
C GLY A 25 24.81 -7.74 -16.84
N ALA A 26 24.14 -8.75 -17.36
CA ALA A 26 23.41 -9.74 -16.58
C ALA A 26 24.33 -10.45 -15.56
N ASP A 27 23.73 -10.99 -14.50
CA ASP A 27 24.33 -11.85 -13.46
C ASP A 27 24.97 -11.21 -12.22
N ALA A 28 24.28 -10.24 -11.60
CA ALA A 28 24.42 -9.93 -10.18
C ALA A 28 23.09 -10.21 -9.45
N SER A 29 22.95 -11.40 -8.84
CA SER A 29 21.85 -11.86 -7.96
C SER A 29 20.59 -10.97 -7.98
N SER A 30 19.83 -11.05 -9.09
CA SER A 30 18.57 -10.32 -9.31
C SER A 30 17.55 -10.51 -8.18
N LYS A 31 17.67 -11.60 -7.40
CA LYS A 31 16.88 -11.88 -6.19
C LYS A 31 16.91 -10.74 -5.17
N GLY A 32 18.05 -10.09 -4.94
CA GLY A 32 18.17 -9.00 -3.95
C GLY A 32 17.23 -7.82 -4.25
N LEU A 33 17.14 -7.44 -5.53
CA LEU A 33 16.24 -6.38 -5.98
C LEU A 33 14.77 -6.81 -5.89
N PHE A 34 14.47 -8.08 -6.18
CA PHE A 34 13.11 -8.63 -6.01
C PHE A 34 12.63 -8.62 -4.56
N TYR A 35 13.49 -8.93 -3.57
CA TYR A 35 13.14 -8.85 -2.15
C TYR A 35 12.82 -7.41 -1.71
N ILE A 36 13.63 -6.44 -2.16
CA ILE A 36 13.38 -5.01 -1.85
C ILE A 36 12.08 -4.55 -2.51
N ALA A 37 11.87 -4.87 -3.79
CA ALA A 37 10.65 -4.52 -4.50
C ALA A 37 9.40 -5.14 -3.86
N ALA A 38 9.48 -6.40 -3.41
CA ALA A 38 8.39 -7.05 -2.67
C ALA A 38 8.12 -6.38 -1.33
N GLY A 39 9.16 -6.06 -0.55
CA GLY A 39 9.00 -5.36 0.73
C GLY A 39 8.31 -4.01 0.57
N ILE A 40 8.72 -3.21 -0.43
CA ILE A 40 8.10 -1.92 -0.73
C ILE A 40 6.66 -2.10 -1.22
N GLY A 41 6.42 -3.04 -2.13
CA GLY A 41 5.08 -3.35 -2.65
C GLY A 41 4.11 -3.75 -1.54
N MET A 42 4.54 -4.63 -0.64
CA MET A 42 3.74 -5.06 0.50
C MET A 42 3.50 -3.92 1.49
N ALA A 43 4.52 -3.11 1.79
CA ALA A 43 4.37 -1.97 2.70
C ALA A 43 3.36 -0.95 2.18
N LEU A 44 3.37 -0.66 0.87
CA LEU A 44 2.40 0.23 0.25
C LEU A 44 0.99 -0.36 0.27
N ALA A 45 0.84 -1.63 -0.12
CA ALA A 45 -0.46 -2.30 -0.11
C ALA A 45 -1.06 -2.35 1.30
N ALA A 46 -0.30 -2.82 2.29
CA ALA A 46 -0.73 -2.91 3.68
C ALA A 46 -1.02 -1.52 4.27
N GLY A 47 -0.18 -0.53 4.00
CA GLY A 47 -0.36 0.84 4.49
C GLY A 47 -1.64 1.49 3.96
N LEU A 48 -1.87 1.42 2.64
CA LEU A 48 -3.06 2.00 2.03
C LEU A 48 -4.35 1.26 2.41
N CYS A 49 -4.31 -0.08 2.46
CA CYS A 49 -5.45 -0.87 2.92
C CYS A 49 -5.77 -0.58 4.38
N GLY A 50 -4.77 -0.50 5.26
CA GLY A 50 -4.96 -0.16 6.67
C GLY A 50 -5.60 1.22 6.88
N LEU A 51 -5.20 2.23 6.09
CA LEU A 51 -5.84 3.54 6.10
C LEU A 51 -7.31 3.48 5.66
N ALA A 52 -7.61 2.72 4.61
CA ALA A 52 -8.99 2.55 4.13
C ALA A 52 -9.87 1.79 5.15
N GLN A 53 -9.35 0.71 5.75
CA GLN A 53 -10.05 -0.06 6.78
C GLN A 53 -10.31 0.75 8.03
N GLY A 54 -9.34 1.55 8.48
CA GLY A 54 -9.50 2.47 9.61
C GLY A 54 -10.65 3.46 9.37
N LYS A 55 -10.69 4.07 8.18
CA LYS A 55 -11.77 4.99 7.79
C LYS A 55 -13.14 4.29 7.72
N ALA A 56 -13.21 3.11 7.10
CA ALA A 56 -14.46 2.34 6.98
C ALA A 56 -15.00 1.90 8.35
N THR A 57 -14.11 1.52 9.26
CA THR A 57 -14.48 1.08 10.61
C THR A 57 -14.94 2.26 11.46
N ALA A 58 -14.26 3.41 11.38
CA ALA A 58 -14.67 4.63 12.06
C ALA A 58 -16.05 5.12 11.58
N SER A 59 -16.30 5.15 10.27
CA SER A 59 -17.60 5.56 9.73
C SER A 59 -18.72 4.59 10.10
N ALA A 60 -18.45 3.29 10.15
CA ALA A 60 -19.41 2.30 10.63
C ALA A 60 -19.74 2.47 12.12
N ALA A 61 -18.74 2.78 12.96
CA ALA A 61 -18.96 3.04 14.38
C ALA A 61 -19.85 4.28 14.60
N GLU A 62 -19.59 5.38 13.88
CA GLU A 62 -20.45 6.57 13.91
C GLU A 62 -21.87 6.29 13.40
N ALA A 63 -22.00 5.53 12.32
CA ALA A 63 -23.31 5.16 11.77
C ALA A 63 -24.14 4.33 12.77
N VAL A 64 -23.51 3.38 13.47
CA VAL A 64 -24.16 2.57 14.51
C VAL A 64 -24.58 3.44 15.69
N ALA A 65 -23.74 4.39 16.11
CA ALA A 65 -24.06 5.30 17.21
C ALA A 65 -25.26 6.21 16.87
N ARG A 66 -25.35 6.69 15.62
CA ARG A 66 -26.45 7.55 15.16
C ARG A 66 -27.75 6.78 14.93
N ASN A 67 -27.68 5.54 14.44
CA ASN A 67 -28.85 4.71 14.13
C ASN A 67 -28.65 3.25 14.58
N PRO A 68 -28.82 2.94 15.89
CA PRO A 68 -28.60 1.59 16.42
C PRO A 68 -29.47 0.51 15.78
N GLY A 69 -30.69 0.86 15.34
CA GLY A 69 -31.62 -0.05 14.67
C GLY A 69 -31.15 -0.52 13.28
N ALA A 70 -30.21 0.19 12.65
CA ALA A 70 -29.65 -0.15 11.35
C ALA A 70 -28.38 -1.03 11.43
N ARG A 71 -27.99 -1.50 12.63
CA ARG A 71 -26.79 -2.33 12.86
C ARG A 71 -26.61 -3.48 11.85
N PRO A 72 -27.63 -4.29 11.53
CA PRO A 72 -27.47 -5.41 10.60
C PRO A 72 -27.03 -4.94 9.20
N ALA A 73 -27.66 -3.87 8.68
CA ALA A 73 -27.31 -3.33 7.37
C ALA A 73 -25.90 -2.71 7.36
N ILE A 74 -25.55 -1.94 8.40
CA ILE A 74 -24.23 -1.32 8.54
C ILE A 74 -23.14 -2.40 8.56
N PHE A 75 -23.35 -3.49 9.31
CA PHE A 75 -22.40 -4.60 9.38
C PHE A 75 -22.21 -5.28 8.01
N THR A 76 -23.29 -5.53 7.27
CA THR A 76 -23.21 -6.12 5.92
C THR A 76 -22.37 -5.26 4.99
N PHE A 77 -22.60 -3.95 4.95
CA PHE A 77 -21.82 -3.04 4.12
C PHE A 77 -20.38 -2.90 4.60
N LEU A 78 -20.14 -2.89 5.92
CA LEU A 78 -18.80 -2.84 6.50
C LEU A 78 -17.99 -4.07 6.09
N ILE A 79 -18.49 -5.29 6.31
CA ILE A 79 -17.77 -6.51 5.97
C ILE A 79 -17.53 -6.63 4.46
N LEU A 80 -18.51 -6.28 3.63
CA LEU A 80 -18.33 -6.28 2.18
C LEU A 80 -17.24 -5.29 1.76
N GLY A 81 -17.24 -4.08 2.31
CA GLY A 81 -16.22 -3.07 2.06
C GLY A 81 -14.83 -3.50 2.54
N LEU A 82 -14.72 -4.04 3.76
CA LEU A 82 -13.46 -4.55 4.31
C LEU A 82 -12.92 -5.72 3.48
N ALA A 83 -13.78 -6.63 3.03
CA ALA A 83 -13.38 -7.75 2.18
C ALA A 83 -12.78 -7.29 0.84
N PHE A 84 -13.37 -6.27 0.20
CA PHE A 84 -12.81 -5.70 -1.02
C PHE A 84 -11.49 -4.99 -0.78
N ILE A 85 -11.37 -4.22 0.31
CA ILE A 85 -10.09 -3.57 0.66
C ILE A 85 -9.01 -4.63 0.92
N GLU A 86 -9.33 -5.66 1.69
CA GLU A 86 -8.39 -6.71 2.05
C GLU A 86 -7.98 -7.56 0.84
N SER A 87 -8.87 -7.76 -0.14
CA SER A 87 -8.53 -8.50 -1.36
C SER A 87 -7.35 -7.88 -2.12
N LEU A 88 -7.19 -6.55 -2.08
CA LEU A 88 -6.05 -5.85 -2.71
C LEU A 88 -4.73 -6.19 -2.01
N ALA A 89 -4.75 -6.26 -0.68
CA ALA A 89 -3.59 -6.68 0.12
C ALA A 89 -3.26 -8.15 -0.14
N LEU A 90 -4.28 -9.03 -0.18
CA LEU A 90 -4.09 -10.46 -0.44
C LEU A 90 -3.58 -10.74 -1.86
N PHE A 91 -4.05 -10.01 -2.88
CA PHE A 91 -3.50 -10.16 -4.24
C PHE A 91 -2.02 -9.78 -4.28
N THR A 92 -1.64 -8.69 -3.61
CA THR A 92 -0.23 -8.27 -3.51
C THR A 92 0.59 -9.33 -2.77
N PHE A 93 0.09 -9.83 -1.63
CA PHE A 93 0.72 -10.88 -0.86
C PHE A 93 0.93 -12.17 -1.67
N VAL A 94 -0.10 -12.63 -2.38
CA VAL A 94 -0.02 -13.84 -3.21
C VAL A 94 1.01 -13.68 -4.33
N ILE A 95 1.05 -12.53 -5.01
CA ILE A 95 2.05 -12.29 -6.05
C ILE A 95 3.46 -12.33 -5.47
N ILE A 96 3.67 -11.68 -4.32
CA ILE A 96 4.98 -11.69 -3.63
C ILE A 96 5.34 -13.12 -3.22
N PHE A 97 4.41 -13.85 -2.61
CA PHE A 97 4.64 -15.23 -2.19
C PHE A 97 5.05 -16.12 -3.36
N LEU A 98 4.36 -16.02 -4.51
CA LEU A 98 4.65 -16.86 -5.67
C LEU A 98 5.95 -16.47 -6.41
N LYS A 99 6.43 -15.24 -6.25
CA LYS A 99 7.57 -14.71 -7.03
C LYS A 99 8.85 -14.55 -6.23
N VAL A 100 8.75 -14.47 -4.90
CA VAL A 100 9.85 -14.09 -4.01
C VAL A 100 10.10 -15.12 -2.91
N ALA A 101 9.09 -15.90 -2.51
CA ALA A 101 9.32 -17.10 -1.70
C ALA A 101 9.98 -18.20 -2.54
#